data_AF-A0A6B2C3C7-F1
#
_entry.id   AF-A0A6B2C3C7-F1
#
_cell.length_a   1.000
_cell.length_b   1.000
_cell.length_c   1.000
_cell.angle_alpha   90.00
_cell.angle_beta   90.00
_cell.angle_gamma   90.00
#
_symmetry.space_group_name_H-M   'P 1'
#
loop_
_entity.id
_entity.type
_entity.pdbx_description
1 polymer ?
#
loop_
_entity_poly.entity_id
_entity_poly.type
_entity_poly.pdbx_seq_one_letter_code
_entity_poly.pdbx_strand_id
1 'polypeptide(L)'
;MSFTLSTLYDIFLSPVSIPHTVVGIMLLLTFSPSSPFYPLLKSINPVDDILGLSLAMFYVSSPIYIMSIKETFDKADVELEYFIQSLGKDRYFIFEKVLIPEQFDSIIRIALLSLGRAISEFGSIIIIAYSVTFLPFFQYVKPVTVFIWYKYDVYGLSSALGYAAALLTISLLISFFIYALSRKNAQA
;
A
#
# COMPACT_ATOMS: atom_id res chain seq x y z
N MET A 1 10.41 -28.82 -15.79
CA MET A 1 9.72 -27.63 -15.28
C MET A 1 10.69 -26.46 -15.45
N SER A 2 10.62 -25.74 -16.58
CA SER A 2 11.56 -24.64 -16.86
C SER A 2 11.15 -23.42 -16.04
N PHE A 3 11.95 -23.05 -15.04
CA PHE A 3 11.83 -21.74 -14.39
C PHE A 3 12.20 -20.67 -15.41
N THR A 4 11.21 -19.89 -15.85
CA THR A 4 11.42 -18.76 -16.76
C THR A 4 11.83 -17.53 -15.93
N LEU A 5 12.58 -16.59 -16.52
CA LEU A 5 12.96 -15.32 -15.87
C LEU A 5 11.75 -14.54 -15.34
N SER A 6 10.60 -14.65 -15.99
CA SER A 6 9.33 -14.08 -15.52
C SER A 6 8.84 -14.68 -14.20
N THR A 7 9.06 -15.98 -13.98
CA THR A 7 8.65 -16.66 -12.75
C THR A 7 9.51 -16.23 -11.56
N LEU A 8 10.81 -16.02 -11.79
CA LEU A 8 11.71 -15.44 -10.78
C LEU A 8 11.32 -13.99 -10.47
N TYR A 9 11.00 -13.21 -11.50
CA TYR A 9 10.50 -11.84 -11.37
C TYR A 9 9.23 -11.80 -10.50
N ASP A 10 8.24 -12.64 -10.79
CA ASP A 10 6.99 -12.72 -10.03
C ASP A 10 7.18 -13.17 -8.57
N ILE A 11 8.15 -14.04 -8.28
CA ILE A 11 8.46 -14.51 -6.93
C ILE A 11 9.20 -13.44 -6.11
N PHE A 12 10.24 -12.83 -6.68
CA PHE A 12 11.03 -11.80 -5.99
C PHE A 12 10.25 -10.48 -5.81
N LEU A 13 9.31 -10.20 -6.70
CA LEU A 13 8.43 -9.03 -6.62
C LEU A 13 7.09 -9.32 -5.96
N SER A 14 6.82 -10.54 -5.51
CA SER A 14 5.64 -10.83 -4.66
C SER A 14 5.99 -10.48 -3.21
N PRO A 15 5.69 -9.26 -2.76
CA PRO A 15 6.05 -8.76 -1.44
C PRO A 15 5.15 -9.40 -0.37
N VAL A 16 4.16 -10.21 -0.80
CA VAL A 16 3.31 -11.08 0.01
C VAL A 16 4.14 -12.14 0.74
N SER A 17 5.28 -12.53 0.18
CA SER A 17 6.14 -13.57 0.76
C SER A 17 7.06 -13.06 1.89
N ILE A 18 7.28 -11.74 1.98
CA ILE A 18 8.25 -11.16 2.91
C ILE A 18 7.53 -10.82 4.22
N PRO A 19 7.96 -11.37 5.38
CA PRO A 19 7.37 -11.04 6.66
C PRO A 19 7.47 -9.53 6.92
N HIS A 20 6.39 -8.92 7.42
CA HIS A 20 6.33 -7.46 7.59
C HIS A 20 7.42 -6.91 8.53
N THR A 21 7.83 -7.68 9.53
CA THR A 21 8.95 -7.32 10.40
C THR A 21 10.27 -7.25 9.63
N VAL A 22 10.48 -8.15 8.67
CA VAL A 22 11.66 -8.12 7.79
C VAL A 22 11.66 -6.85 6.94
N VAL A 23 10.49 -6.42 6.44
CA VAL A 23 10.36 -5.15 5.70
C VAL A 23 10.82 -3.96 6.53
N GLY A 24 10.41 -3.88 7.81
CA GLY A 24 10.84 -2.81 8.72
C GLY A 24 12.37 -2.79 8.90
N ILE A 25 12.99 -3.96 9.08
CA ILE A 25 14.46 -4.08 9.18
C ILE A 25 15.13 -3.71 7.86
N MET A 26 14.59 -4.14 6.72
CA MET A 26 15.13 -3.80 5.40
C MET A 26 15.13 -2.29 5.17
N LEU A 27 14.08 -1.59 5.57
CA LEU A 27 14.03 -0.13 5.51
C LEU A 27 15.11 0.48 6.40
N LEU A 28 15.26 0.06 7.66
CA LEU A 28 16.34 0.55 8.53
C LEU A 28 17.73 0.33 7.92
N LEU A 29 17.99 -0.87 7.39
CA LEU A 29 19.27 -1.21 6.77
C LEU A 29 19.54 -0.36 5.53
N THR A 30 18.53 -0.11 4.70
CA THR A 30 18.65 0.67 3.46
C THR A 30 19.13 2.10 3.71
N PHE A 31 18.67 2.71 4.80
CA PHE A 31 19.04 4.08 5.19
C PHE A 31 20.17 4.13 6.23
N SER A 32 20.69 2.98 6.65
CA SER A 32 21.81 2.92 7.58
C SER A 32 23.14 3.32 6.92
N PRO A 33 24.13 3.81 7.69
CA PRO A 33 25.48 4.08 7.18
C PRO A 33 26.17 2.88 6.54
N SER A 34 25.75 1.66 6.89
CA SER A 34 26.28 0.40 6.35
C SER A 34 25.72 0.04 4.97
N SER A 35 24.72 0.79 4.49
CA SER A 35 24.08 0.55 3.19
C SER A 35 24.98 0.96 2.03
N PRO A 36 25.07 0.14 0.96
CA PRO A 36 25.70 0.57 -0.30
C PRO A 36 25.08 1.85 -0.88
N PHE A 37 23.81 2.13 -0.56
CA PHE A 37 23.07 3.29 -1.03
C PHE A 37 23.20 4.54 -0.14
N TYR A 38 23.85 4.41 1.02
CA TYR A 38 23.97 5.49 2.00
C TYR A 38 24.52 6.81 1.43
N PRO A 39 25.54 6.84 0.52
CA PRO A 39 26.05 8.09 -0.02
C PRO A 39 24.99 8.95 -0.72
N LEU A 40 23.99 8.30 -1.34
CA LEU A 40 22.86 8.95 -2.01
C LEU A 40 21.74 9.32 -1.03
N LEU A 41 21.59 8.56 0.05
CA LEU A 41 20.47 8.67 0.99
C LEU A 41 20.81 9.41 2.29
N LYS A 42 22.07 9.80 2.52
CA LYS A 42 22.55 10.37 3.80
C LYS A 42 21.79 11.60 4.30
N SER A 43 21.11 12.34 3.41
CA SER A 43 20.30 13.52 3.76
C SER A 43 18.86 13.19 4.15
N ILE A 44 18.45 11.92 4.00
CA ILE A 44 17.10 11.44 4.25
C ILE A 44 17.14 10.57 5.50
N ASN A 45 16.41 10.97 6.54
CA ASN A 45 16.22 10.15 7.73
C ASN A 45 14.76 9.70 7.83
N PRO A 46 14.43 8.46 7.43
CA PRO A 46 13.06 7.97 7.51
C PRO A 46 12.70 7.43 8.91
N VAL A 47 13.67 7.25 9.81
CA VAL A 47 13.42 6.64 11.12
C VAL A 47 12.58 7.57 11.98
N ASP A 48 11.45 7.08 12.49
CA ASP A 48 10.52 7.84 13.32
C ASP A 48 9.99 9.13 12.62
N ASP A 49 9.94 9.08 11.29
CA ASP A 49 9.45 10.14 10.43
C ASP A 49 8.29 9.68 9.53
N ILE A 50 7.53 10.65 9.02
CA ILE A 50 6.43 10.40 8.07
C ILE A 50 6.95 9.66 6.84
N LEU A 51 8.18 9.95 6.40
CA LEU A 51 8.79 9.25 5.27
C LEU A 51 8.93 7.75 5.53
N GLY A 52 9.42 7.33 6.69
CA GLY A 52 9.53 5.90 7.02
C GLY A 52 8.17 5.22 7.15
N LEU A 53 7.21 5.89 7.76
CA LEU A 53 5.82 5.42 7.80
C LEU A 53 5.25 5.22 6.39
N SER A 54 5.39 6.23 5.52
CA SER A 54 4.91 6.17 4.14
C SER A 54 5.59 5.06 3.33
N LEU A 55 6.90 4.86 3.49
CA LEU A 55 7.63 3.78 2.81
C LEU A 55 7.16 2.40 3.25
N ALA A 56 6.97 2.20 4.56
CA ALA A 56 6.43 0.93 5.09
C ALA A 56 5.02 0.64 4.58
N MET A 57 4.14 1.64 4.60
CA MET A 57 2.77 1.55 4.10
C MET A 57 2.75 1.29 2.59
N PHE A 58 3.56 2.01 1.81
CA PHE A 58 3.69 1.85 0.37
C PHE A 58 4.16 0.45 0.01
N TYR A 59 5.23 -0.03 0.64
CA TYR A 59 5.78 -1.36 0.35
C TYR A 59 4.72 -2.44 0.54
N VAL A 60 3.99 -2.41 1.65
CA VAL A 60 3.02 -3.45 2.01
C VAL A 60 1.73 -3.37 1.17
N SER A 61 1.33 -2.19 0.71
CA SER A 61 0.10 -2.00 -0.09
C SER A 61 0.32 -2.09 -1.60
N SER A 62 1.53 -1.79 -2.08
CA SER A 62 1.91 -1.88 -3.50
C SER A 62 1.58 -3.21 -4.19
N PRO A 63 1.70 -4.41 -3.57
CA PRO A 63 1.46 -5.67 -4.27
C PRO A 63 -0.01 -5.80 -4.64
N ILE A 64 -0.88 -5.45 -3.70
CA ILE A 64 -2.32 -5.51 -3.89
C ILE A 64 -2.71 -4.56 -5.01
N TYR A 65 -2.17 -3.34 -4.98
CA TYR A 65 -2.43 -2.36 -6.03
C TYR A 65 -1.98 -2.87 -7.40
N ILE A 66 -0.71 -3.30 -7.52
CA ILE A 66 -0.08 -3.71 -8.78
C ILE A 66 -0.74 -4.96 -9.35
N MET A 67 -1.03 -5.96 -8.52
CA MET A 67 -1.67 -7.20 -8.97
C MET A 67 -3.10 -6.92 -9.45
N SER A 68 -3.91 -6.21 -8.66
CA SER A 68 -5.29 -5.92 -9.04
C SER A 68 -5.41 -4.98 -10.23
N ILE A 69 -4.52 -4.00 -10.37
CA ILE A 69 -4.55 -3.10 -11.52
C ILE A 69 -4.12 -3.82 -12.80
N LYS A 70 -3.11 -4.69 -12.72
CA LYS A 70 -2.70 -5.55 -13.83
C LYS A 70 -3.86 -6.44 -14.28
N GLU A 71 -4.51 -7.13 -13.34
CA GLU A 71 -5.68 -7.97 -13.65
C GLU A 71 -6.84 -7.20 -14.28
N THR A 72 -6.97 -5.90 -13.99
CA THR A 72 -8.00 -5.05 -14.57
C THR A 72 -7.68 -4.72 -16.02
N PHE A 73 -6.44 -4.33 -16.32
CA PHE A 73 -6.03 -4.05 -17.70
C PHE A 73 -5.85 -5.30 -18.56
N ASP A 74 -5.47 -6.44 -17.99
CA ASP A 74 -5.40 -7.72 -18.71
C ASP A 74 -6.77 -8.20 -19.21
N LYS A 75 -7.87 -7.65 -18.68
CA LYS A 75 -9.25 -7.91 -19.11
C LYS A 75 -9.82 -6.86 -20.06
N ALA A 76 -9.07 -5.80 -20.36
CA ALA A 76 -9.52 -4.75 -21.26
C ALA A 76 -9.67 -5.28 -22.71
N ASP A 77 -10.54 -4.64 -23.48
CA ASP A 77 -10.83 -5.06 -24.86
C ASP A 77 -9.67 -4.72 -25.80
N VAL A 78 -8.86 -5.74 -26.12
CA VAL A 78 -7.72 -5.62 -27.03
C VAL A 78 -8.17 -5.30 -28.46
N GLU A 79 -9.38 -5.71 -28.88
CA GLU A 79 -9.90 -5.41 -30.22
C GLU A 79 -10.20 -3.91 -30.37
N LEU A 80 -10.76 -3.28 -29.31
CA LEU A 80 -10.96 -1.84 -29.24
C LEU A 80 -9.63 -1.09 -29.41
N GLU A 81 -8.56 -1.54 -28.75
CA GLU A 81 -7.24 -0.93 -28.89
C GLU A 81 -6.72 -1.00 -30.34
N TYR A 82 -6.83 -2.17 -30.98
CA TYR A 82 -6.39 -2.34 -32.37
C TYR A 82 -7.22 -1.48 -33.34
N PHE A 83 -8.53 -1.36 -33.10
CA PHE A 83 -9.39 -0.47 -33.88
C PHE A 83 -8.94 0.99 -33.78
N ILE A 84 -8.68 1.49 -32.57
CA ILE A 84 -8.22 2.87 -32.36
C ILE A 84 -6.82 3.10 -32.94
N GLN A 85 -5.91 2.11 -32.86
CA GLN A 85 -4.60 2.18 -33.53
C GLN A 85 -4.74 2.28 -35.05
N SER A 86 -5.73 1.59 -35.64
CA SER A 86 -5.99 1.67 -37.09
C SER A 86 -6.43 3.07 -37.55
N LEU A 87 -6.95 3.91 -36.63
CA LEU A 87 -7.28 5.32 -36.87
C LEU A 87 -6.07 6.26 -36.71
N GLY A 88 -4.85 5.71 -36.59
CA GLY A 88 -3.60 6.47 -36.49
C GLY A 88 -3.31 7.02 -35.09
N LYS A 89 -3.99 6.52 -34.04
CA LYS A 89 -3.70 6.87 -32.64
C LYS A 89 -2.62 5.97 -32.07
N ASP A 90 -1.74 6.54 -31.26
CA ASP A 90 -0.68 5.79 -30.61
C ASP A 90 -1.15 5.15 -29.30
N ARG A 91 -0.30 4.27 -28.74
CA ARG A 91 -0.61 3.54 -27.50
C ARG A 91 -0.76 4.46 -26.30
N TYR A 92 -0.02 5.57 -26.27
CA TYR A 92 -0.11 6.54 -25.19
C TYR A 92 -1.48 7.23 -25.18
N PHE A 93 -1.99 7.62 -26.36
CA PHE A 93 -3.35 8.15 -26.49
C PHE A 93 -4.41 7.13 -26.02
N ILE A 94 -4.30 5.86 -26.42
CA ILE A 94 -5.25 4.82 -26.02
C ILE A 94 -5.23 4.61 -24.51
N PHE A 95 -4.05 4.51 -23.92
CA PHE A 95 -3.89 4.37 -22.48
C PHE A 95 -4.52 5.53 -21.71
N GLU A 96 -4.17 6.77 -22.04
CA GLU A 96 -4.61 7.95 -21.29
C GLU A 96 -6.07 8.33 -21.55
N LYS A 97 -6.55 8.20 -22.80
CA LYS A 97 -7.86 8.72 -23.23
C LYS A 97 -8.95 7.66 -23.32
N VAL A 98 -8.61 6.38 -23.30
CA VAL A 98 -9.58 5.28 -23.43
C VAL A 98 -9.52 4.36 -22.22
N LEU A 99 -8.38 3.72 -21.99
CA LEU A 99 -8.24 2.72 -20.93
C LEU A 99 -8.36 3.31 -19.51
N ILE A 100 -7.66 4.42 -19.21
CA ILE A 100 -7.76 5.06 -17.87
C ILE A 100 -9.19 5.52 -17.57
N PRO A 101 -9.88 6.28 -18.44
CA PRO A 101 -11.25 6.72 -18.19
C PRO A 101 -12.23 5.56 -18.05
N GLU A 102 -12.10 4.53 -18.89
CA GLU A 102 -12.96 3.34 -18.85
C GLU A 102 -12.81 2.58 -17.53
N GLN A 103 -11.57 2.42 -17.05
CA GLN A 103 -11.25 1.67 -15.84
C GLN A 103 -11.18 2.54 -14.58
N PHE A 104 -11.62 3.80 -14.64
CA PHE A 104 -11.44 4.78 -13.55
C PHE A 104 -12.07 4.32 -12.23
N ASP A 105 -13.29 3.78 -12.29
CA ASP A 105 -13.97 3.23 -11.11
C ASP A 105 -13.21 2.06 -10.50
N SER A 106 -12.67 1.16 -11.34
CA SER A 106 -11.85 0.03 -10.92
C SER A 106 -10.56 0.52 -10.25
N ILE A 107 -9.88 1.51 -10.84
CA ILE A 107 -8.66 2.13 -10.29
C ILE A 107 -8.91 2.68 -8.88
N ILE A 108 -10.02 3.42 -8.68
CA ILE A 108 -10.38 3.97 -7.36
C ILE A 108 -10.63 2.85 -6.36
N ARG A 109 -11.37 1.80 -6.74
CA ARG A 109 -11.66 0.66 -5.86
C ARG A 109 -10.38 -0.05 -5.42
N ILE A 110 -9.46 -0.28 -6.35
CA ILE A 110 -8.17 -0.92 -6.07
C ILE A 110 -7.32 -0.03 -5.17
N ALA A 111 -7.31 1.29 -5.39
CA ALA A 111 -6.63 2.24 -4.51
C ALA A 111 -7.18 2.18 -3.07
N LEU A 112 -8.50 2.15 -2.90
CA LEU A 112 -9.15 2.05 -1.58
C LEU A 112 -8.85 0.72 -0.88
N LEU A 113 -8.85 -0.40 -1.62
CA LEU A 113 -8.48 -1.71 -1.07
C LEU A 113 -7.02 -1.72 -0.60
N SER A 114 -6.12 -1.17 -1.42
CA SER A 114 -4.69 -1.06 -1.10
C SER A 114 -4.45 -0.14 0.09
N LEU A 115 -5.21 0.95 0.22
CA LEU A 115 -5.19 1.84 1.37
C LEU A 115 -5.65 1.10 2.65
N GLY A 116 -6.71 0.28 2.57
CA GLY A 116 -7.14 -0.57 3.68
C GLY A 116 -6.03 -1.52 4.15
N ARG A 117 -5.24 -2.07 3.22
CA ARG A 117 -4.06 -2.87 3.57
C ARG A 117 -2.96 -2.04 4.23
N ALA A 118 -2.71 -0.83 3.75
CA ALA A 118 -1.70 0.06 4.34
C ALA A 118 -2.04 0.43 5.79
N ILE A 119 -3.31 0.76 6.07
CA ILE A 119 -3.78 1.17 7.40
C ILE A 119 -3.71 0.02 8.42
N SER A 120 -3.93 -1.22 7.97
CA SER A 120 -3.86 -2.42 8.81
C SER A 120 -2.43 -2.89 9.11
N GLU A 121 -1.42 -2.21 8.56
CA GLU A 121 -0.03 -2.60 8.77
C GLU A 121 0.46 -2.27 10.19
N PHE A 122 1.32 -3.13 10.72
CA PHE A 122 1.87 -3.02 12.07
C PHE A 122 3.33 -3.46 12.11
N GLY A 123 3.64 -4.61 11.52
CA GLY A 123 4.93 -5.30 11.71
C GLY A 123 6.10 -4.53 11.12
N SER A 124 5.93 -3.87 9.98
CA SER A 124 6.97 -3.00 9.42
C SER A 124 7.04 -1.66 10.15
N ILE A 125 5.88 -1.09 10.47
CA ILE A 125 5.72 0.24 11.07
C ILE A 125 6.32 0.31 12.48
N ILE A 126 6.10 -0.70 13.32
CA ILE A 126 6.64 -0.71 14.69
C ILE A 126 8.18 -0.64 14.71
N ILE A 127 8.85 -1.06 13.64
CA ILE A 127 10.31 -1.09 13.53
C ILE A 127 10.88 0.23 12.98
N ILE A 128 10.28 0.79 11.92
CA ILE A 128 10.80 2.00 11.26
C ILE A 128 10.21 3.30 11.80
N ALA A 129 8.98 3.27 12.29
CA ALA A 129 8.18 4.45 12.63
C ALA A 129 7.36 4.19 13.90
N TYR A 130 8.06 3.90 15.01
CA TYR A 130 7.44 3.66 16.32
C TYR A 130 6.78 4.92 16.87
N SER A 131 7.35 6.09 16.56
CA SER A 131 6.85 7.39 16.97
C SER A 131 7.12 8.40 15.87
N VAL A 132 6.07 8.86 15.20
CA VAL A 132 6.21 9.77 14.06
C VAL A 132 6.11 11.21 14.53
N THR A 133 7.04 12.05 14.06
CA THR A 133 6.96 13.49 14.25
C THR A 133 5.93 14.09 13.30
N PHE A 134 4.82 14.63 13.82
CA PHE A 134 3.82 15.29 12.99
C PHE A 134 4.06 16.81 12.94
N LEU A 135 4.43 17.31 11.76
CA LEU A 135 4.53 18.75 11.47
C LEU A 135 3.14 19.31 11.14
N PRO A 136 2.80 20.56 11.55
CA PRO A 136 3.64 21.60 12.15
C PRO A 136 3.65 21.60 13.68
N PHE A 137 2.94 20.68 14.33
CA PHE A 137 2.74 20.71 15.78
C PHE A 137 3.94 20.14 16.56
N PHE A 138 4.94 19.55 15.86
CA PHE A 138 6.10 18.87 16.45
C PHE A 138 5.70 17.88 17.55
N GLN A 139 4.53 17.27 17.39
CA GLN A 139 4.03 16.27 18.32
C GLN A 139 4.44 14.90 17.85
N TYR A 140 4.96 14.12 18.79
CA TYR A 140 5.21 12.70 18.59
C TYR A 140 3.89 11.96 18.69
N VAL A 141 3.44 11.42 17.56
CA VAL A 141 2.23 10.62 17.46
C VAL A 141 2.59 9.20 17.09
N LYS A 142 1.87 8.23 17.67
CA LYS A 142 2.04 6.83 17.32
C LYS A 142 1.00 6.45 16.26
N PRO A 143 1.39 5.76 15.18
CA PRO A 143 0.42 5.12 14.29
C PRO A 143 -0.56 4.27 15.10
N VAL A 144 -1.83 4.23 14.71
CA VAL A 144 -2.90 3.66 15.55
C VAL A 144 -2.63 2.20 15.94
N THR A 145 -2.07 1.40 15.04
CA THR A 145 -1.71 0.00 15.28
C THR A 145 -0.58 -0.12 16.32
N VAL A 146 0.45 0.72 16.21
CA VAL A 146 1.54 0.82 17.21
C VAL A 146 1.03 1.38 18.54
N PHE A 147 0.09 2.31 18.52
CA PHE A 147 -0.48 2.89 19.73
C PHE A 147 -1.29 1.88 20.54
N ILE A 148 -2.09 1.05 19.88
CA ILE A 148 -2.83 -0.06 20.52
C ILE A 148 -1.84 -1.04 21.17
N TRP A 149 -0.78 -1.41 20.44
CA TRP A 149 0.29 -2.26 20.98
C TRP A 149 0.96 -1.63 22.20
N TYR A 150 1.36 -0.36 22.12
CA TYR A 150 1.94 0.39 23.23
C TYR A 150 1.02 0.41 24.46
N LYS A 151 -0.29 0.61 24.26
CA LYS A 151 -1.27 0.59 25.35
C LYS A 151 -1.38 -0.80 26.00
N TYR A 152 -1.35 -1.85 25.19
CA TYR A 152 -1.36 -3.23 25.67
C TYR A 152 -0.09 -3.57 26.46
N ASP A 153 1.07 -3.26 25.90
CA ASP A 153 2.39 -3.59 26.46
C ASP A 153 2.65 -2.86 27.79
N VAL A 154 2.31 -1.57 27.87
CA VAL A 154 2.61 -0.74 29.05
C VAL A 154 1.51 -0.76 30.11
N TYR A 155 0.24 -0.80 29.71
CA TYR A 155 -0.91 -0.63 30.62
C TYR A 155 -1.85 -1.84 30.66
N GLY A 156 -1.52 -2.92 29.97
CA GLY A 156 -2.29 -4.15 29.92
C GLY A 156 -3.52 -4.08 29.01
N LEU A 157 -4.17 -5.25 28.86
CA LEU A 157 -5.27 -5.48 27.92
C LEU A 157 -6.45 -4.51 28.10
N SER A 158 -6.86 -4.25 29.34
CA SER A 158 -8.01 -3.37 29.63
C SER A 158 -7.83 -1.97 29.05
N SER A 159 -6.60 -1.49 28.97
CA SER A 159 -6.27 -0.15 28.46
C SER A 159 -6.21 -0.10 26.93
N ALA A 160 -5.97 -1.22 26.25
CA ALA A 160 -5.91 -1.31 24.79
C ALA A 160 -7.28 -1.58 24.14
N LEU A 161 -8.19 -2.24 24.87
CA LEU A 161 -9.44 -2.79 24.35
C LEU A 161 -10.34 -1.72 23.70
N GLY A 162 -10.49 -0.56 24.33
CA GLY A 162 -11.30 0.54 23.78
C GLY A 162 -10.78 1.05 22.44
N TYR A 163 -9.45 1.17 22.30
CA TYR A 163 -8.82 1.61 21.05
C TYR A 163 -8.91 0.55 19.96
N ALA A 164 -8.73 -0.72 20.31
CA ALA A 164 -8.89 -1.83 19.37
C ALA A 164 -10.34 -1.92 18.86
N ALA A 165 -11.34 -1.79 19.74
CA ALA A 165 -12.75 -1.80 19.37
C ALA A 165 -13.12 -0.59 18.48
N ALA A 166 -12.59 0.60 18.78
CA ALA A 166 -12.79 1.79 17.96
C ALA A 166 -12.20 1.60 16.55
N LEU A 167 -10.96 1.11 16.44
CA LEU A 167 -10.32 0.85 15.16
C LEU A 167 -11.10 -0.19 14.35
N LEU A 168 -11.51 -1.30 14.98
CA LEU A 168 -12.34 -2.32 14.33
C LEU A 168 -13.65 -1.73 13.80
N THR A 169 -14.32 -0.90 14.60
CA THR A 169 -15.58 -0.26 14.20
C THR A 169 -15.38 0.63 12.98
N ILE A 170 -14.34 1.47 12.98
CA ILE A 170 -13.99 2.34 11.86
C ILE A 170 -13.67 1.51 10.60
N SER A 171 -12.87 0.44 10.73
CA SER A 171 -12.55 -0.46 9.62
C SER A 171 -13.79 -1.13 9.02
N LEU A 172 -14.73 -1.58 9.85
CA LEU A 172 -15.99 -2.16 9.39
C LEU A 172 -16.88 -1.14 8.69
N LEU A 173 -16.95 0.09 9.20
CA LEU A 173 -17.70 1.18 8.56
C LEU A 173 -17.12 1.49 7.18
N ILE A 174 -15.80 1.65 7.07
CA ILE A 174 -15.12 1.90 5.79
C ILE A 174 -15.40 0.76 4.81
N SER A 175 -15.26 -0.49 5.26
CA SER A 175 -15.53 -1.67 4.42
C SER A 175 -16.98 -1.72 3.95
N PHE A 176 -17.93 -1.39 4.84
CA PHE A 176 -19.35 -1.29 4.51
C PHE A 176 -19.62 -0.22 3.45
N PHE A 177 -19.03 0.97 3.59
CA PHE A 177 -19.17 2.04 2.60
C PHE A 177 -18.62 1.64 1.23
N ILE A 178 -17.43 1.03 1.18
CA ILE A 178 -16.81 0.54 -0.07
C ILE A 178 -17.73 -0.51 -0.72
N TYR A 179 -18.24 -1.46 0.06
CA TYR A 179 -19.14 -2.50 -0.44
C TYR A 179 -20.47 -1.93 -0.96
N ALA A 180 -21.08 -1.00 -0.23
CA ALA A 180 -22.32 -0.33 -0.63
C ALA A 180 -22.16 0.46 -1.94
N LEU A 181 -21.02 1.15 -2.12
CA LEU A 181 -20.66 1.83 -3.36
C LEU A 181 -20.37 0.83 -4.51
N SER A 182 -19.87 -0.37 -4.21
CA SER A 182 -19.67 -1.43 -5.20
C SER A 182 -20.93 -2.01 -5.77
N ARG A 183 -21.95 -2.18 -4.94
CA ARG A 183 -23.21 -2.77 -5.36
C ARG A 183 -24.00 -1.88 -6.32
N LYS A 184 -23.88 -0.55 -6.19
CA LYS A 184 -24.57 0.40 -7.07
C LYS A 184 -24.03 0.41 -8.50
N ASN A 185 -22.71 0.29 -8.69
CA ASN A 185 -22.12 0.30 -10.04
C ASN A 185 -22.23 -1.05 -10.76
N ALA A 186 -22.47 -2.15 -10.05
CA ALA A 186 -22.72 -3.47 -10.66
C ALA A 186 -24.16 -3.66 -11.16
N GLN A 187 -25.04 -2.67 -10.94
CA GLN A 187 -26.47 -2.70 -11.32
C GLN A 187 -26.84 -1.58 -12.30
N ALA A 188 -25.86 -0.78 -12.74
CA ALA A 188 -25.99 0.25 -13.77
C ALA A 188 -25.25 -0.22 -15.04
#